data_AF-A0A1T4WRR8-F1
#
_entry.id   AF-A0A1T4WRR8-F1
#
_cell.length_a   1.000
_cell.length_b   1.000
_cell.length_c   1.000
_cell.angle_alpha   90.00
_cell.angle_beta   90.00
_cell.angle_gamma   90.00
#
_symmetry.space_group_name_H-M   'P 1'
#
loop_
_entity.id
_entity.type
_entity.pdbx_description
1 polymer ?
#
loop_
_entity_poly.entity_id
_entity_poly.type
_entity_poly.pdbx_seq_one_letter_code
_entity_poly.pdbx_strand_id
1 'polypeptide(L)'
;MPQVAARITHDQEKWLKEFFKTKSAGAEFILPWAVDVFFKCIRNVSNDFSVAELKTVLEAHRDVKLLPNQSKQAYLLLRLGEACDERSVHIQHGASKSNLEVKLRRLSDLQATALMIWATAYWTSKNWNGVSLDEYVKLSCG
;
A
#
# COMPACT_ATOMS: atom_id res chain seq x y z
N MET A 1 -6.71 -23.24 -12.58
CA MET A 1 -7.32 -22.06 -11.93
C MET A 1 -7.61 -21.04 -13.03
N PRO A 2 -8.81 -20.44 -13.11
CA PRO A 2 -9.05 -19.39 -14.09
C PRO A 2 -8.10 -18.22 -13.77
N GLN A 3 -7.19 -17.90 -14.70
CA GLN A 3 -6.38 -16.70 -14.62
C GLN A 3 -7.31 -15.50 -14.72
N VAL A 4 -7.57 -14.86 -13.57
CA VAL A 4 -8.25 -13.55 -13.57
C VAL A 4 -7.20 -12.56 -14.04
N ALA A 5 -7.23 -12.21 -15.32
CA ALA A 5 -6.37 -11.18 -15.87
C ALA A 5 -6.53 -9.90 -15.04
N ALA A 6 -5.41 -9.20 -14.79
CA ALA A 6 -5.47 -7.86 -14.21
C ALA A 6 -6.48 -7.02 -15.01
N ARG A 7 -7.48 -6.45 -14.33
CA ARG A 7 -8.47 -5.58 -14.96
C ARG A 7 -7.79 -4.27 -15.31
N ILE A 8 -7.10 -4.24 -16.45
CA ILE A 8 -6.66 -2.98 -17.04
C ILE A 8 -7.87 -2.30 -17.67
N THR A 9 -7.98 -0.99 -17.50
CA THR A 9 -9.06 -0.22 -18.13
C THR A 9 -8.84 -0.16 -19.64
N HIS A 10 -9.90 0.18 -20.38
CA HIS A 10 -9.79 0.37 -21.83
C HIS A 10 -8.74 1.44 -22.18
N ASP A 11 -8.65 2.50 -21.38
CA ASP A 11 -7.66 3.57 -21.56
C ASP A 11 -6.22 3.10 -21.32
N GLN A 12 -5.99 2.29 -20.28
CA GLN A 12 -4.69 1.69 -20.02
C GLN A 12 -4.27 0.73 -21.13
N GLU A 13 -5.23 -0.04 -21.67
CA GLU A 13 -4.96 -0.92 -22.81
C GLU A 13 -4.62 -0.12 -24.07
N LYS A 14 -5.36 0.96 -24.34
CA LYS A 14 -5.09 1.86 -25.46
C LYS A 14 -3.71 2.49 -25.33
N TRP A 15 -3.38 3.04 -24.16
CA TRP A 15 -2.06 3.60 -23.87
C TRP A 15 -0.95 2.56 -24.08
N LEU A 16 -1.10 1.33 -23.56
CA LEU A 16 -0.11 0.27 -23.77
C LEU A 16 0.09 -0.06 -25.26
N LYS A 17 -0.97 -0.08 -26.07
CA LYS A 17 -0.87 -0.35 -27.51
C LYS A 17 -0.30 0.83 -28.31
N GLU A 18 -0.41 2.06 -27.80
CA GLU A 18 0.18 3.25 -28.42
C GLU A 18 1.70 3.31 -28.20
N PHE A 19 2.18 2.90 -27.02
CA PHE A 19 3.61 2.94 -26.67
C PHE A 19 4.36 1.63 -26.90
N PHE A 20 3.66 0.49 -26.91
CA PHE A 20 4.24 -0.84 -27.11
C PHE A 20 3.53 -1.57 -28.23
N LYS A 21 4.27 -2.42 -28.97
CA LYS A 21 3.72 -3.23 -30.07
C LYS A 21 2.54 -4.11 -29.66
N THR A 22 2.53 -4.57 -28.41
CA THR A 22 1.43 -5.36 -27.83
C THR A 22 1.22 -5.00 -26.35
N LYS A 23 0.00 -5.26 -25.86
CA LYS A 23 -0.34 -5.17 -24.43
C LYS A 23 0.61 -6.01 -23.56
N SER A 24 0.91 -7.23 -24.00
CA SER A 24 1.79 -8.16 -23.27
C SER A 24 3.22 -7.63 -23.18
N ALA A 25 3.75 -7.08 -24.28
CA ALA A 25 5.09 -6.50 -24.27
C ALA A 25 5.18 -5.32 -23.29
N GLY A 26 4.21 -4.41 -23.28
CA GLY A 26 4.21 -3.30 -22.32
C GLY A 26 4.08 -3.75 -20.87
N ALA A 27 3.25 -4.76 -20.60
CA ALA A 27 3.13 -5.35 -19.27
C ALA A 27 4.44 -6.02 -18.80
N GLU A 28 5.16 -6.68 -19.71
CA GLU A 28 6.43 -7.35 -19.43
C GLU A 28 7.53 -6.36 -18.98
N PHE A 29 7.52 -5.12 -19.47
CA PHE A 29 8.47 -4.09 -19.04
C PHE A 29 8.00 -3.32 -17.79
N ILE A 30 6.71 -2.97 -17.73
CA ILE A 30 6.20 -2.10 -16.66
C ILE A 30 6.03 -2.87 -15.35
N LEU A 31 5.62 -4.14 -15.39
CA LEU A 31 5.37 -4.91 -14.16
C LEU A 31 6.65 -5.10 -13.32
N PRO A 32 7.80 -5.55 -13.88
CA PRO A 32 9.04 -5.64 -13.11
C PRO A 32 9.44 -4.28 -12.52
N TRP A 33 9.38 -3.22 -13.32
CA TRP A 33 9.68 -1.86 -12.86
C TRP A 33 8.76 -1.42 -11.71
N ALA A 34 7.45 -1.67 -11.80
CA ALA A 34 6.49 -1.32 -10.76
C ALA A 34 6.76 -2.09 -9.46
N VAL A 35 7.15 -3.36 -9.56
CA VAL A 35 7.54 -4.19 -8.41
C VAL A 35 8.82 -3.64 -7.75
N ASP A 36 9.84 -3.30 -8.55
CA ASP A 36 11.08 -2.71 -8.04
C ASP A 36 10.85 -1.37 -7.34
N VAL A 37 10.05 -0.51 -7.96
CA VAL A 37 9.66 0.79 -7.38
C VAL A 37 8.87 0.59 -6.10
N PHE A 38 7.92 -0.35 -6.05
CA PHE A 38 7.16 -0.67 -4.86
C PHE A 38 8.07 -1.05 -3.68
N PHE A 39 8.98 -2.03 -3.87
CA PHE A 39 9.87 -2.46 -2.80
C PHE A 39 10.90 -1.39 -2.41
N LYS A 40 11.36 -0.58 -3.36
CA LYS A 40 12.20 0.59 -3.05
C LYS A 40 11.45 1.61 -2.19
N CYS A 41 10.18 1.89 -2.52
CA CYS A 41 9.34 2.80 -1.74
C CYS A 41 9.08 2.24 -0.34
N ILE A 42 8.73 0.97 -0.18
CA ILE A 42 8.48 0.37 1.13
C ILE A 42 9.72 0.44 2.02
N ARG A 43 10.90 0.05 1.53
CA ARG A 43 12.15 0.15 2.32
C ARG A 43 12.46 1.58 2.76
N ASN A 44 12.23 2.56 1.88
CA ASN A 44 12.48 3.96 2.21
C ASN A 44 11.47 4.46 3.24
N VAL A 45 10.17 4.19 3.04
CA VAL A 45 9.10 4.65 3.91
C VAL A 45 9.18 3.98 5.27
N SER A 46 9.45 2.69 5.34
CA SER A 46 9.47 1.96 6.62
C SER A 46 10.53 2.47 7.59
N ASN A 47 11.65 3.01 7.09
CA ASN A 47 12.70 3.58 7.91
C ASN A 47 12.29 4.86 8.64
N ASP A 48 11.31 5.60 8.12
CA ASP A 48 10.82 6.84 8.72
C ASP A 48 9.76 6.60 9.82
N PHE A 49 9.24 5.37 9.90
CA PHE A 49 8.13 5.00 10.77
C PHE A 49 8.59 4.00 11.84
N SER A 50 8.06 4.16 13.05
CA SER A 50 8.19 3.17 14.11
C SER A 50 7.31 1.94 13.83
N VAL A 51 7.62 0.82 14.47
CA VAL A 51 6.80 -0.41 14.38
C VAL A 51 5.36 -0.12 14.82
N ALA A 52 5.15 0.65 15.89
CA ALA A 52 3.82 1.06 16.35
C ALA A 52 3.02 1.82 15.28
N GLU A 53 3.66 2.77 14.61
CA GLU A 53 3.06 3.54 13.53
C GLU A 53 2.72 2.64 12.33
N LEU A 54 3.63 1.74 11.92
CA LEU A 54 3.40 0.79 10.83
C LEU A 54 2.24 -0.17 11.13
N LYS A 55 2.13 -0.67 12.37
CA LYS A 55 0.99 -1.49 12.83
C LYS A 55 -0.32 -0.70 12.79
N THR A 56 -0.28 0.58 13.16
CA THR A 56 -1.43 1.47 13.04
C THR A 56 -1.89 1.62 11.59
N VAL A 57 -0.95 1.74 10.64
CA VAL A 57 -1.27 1.77 9.22
C VAL A 57 -1.89 0.44 8.76
N LEU A 58 -1.35 -0.70 9.20
CA LEU A 58 -1.90 -2.02 8.88
C LEU A 58 -3.36 -2.12 9.34
N GLU A 59 -3.64 -1.88 10.63
CA GLU A 59 -5.00 -2.02 11.17
C GLU A 59 -6.00 -1.02 10.54
N ALA A 60 -5.53 0.16 10.15
CA ALA A 60 -6.36 1.13 9.42
C ALA A 60 -6.86 0.59 8.07
N HIS A 61 -6.12 -0.33 7.44
CA HIS A 61 -6.46 -0.95 6.15
C HIS A 61 -7.17 -2.31 6.27
N ARG A 62 -7.51 -2.72 7.49
CA ARG A 62 -8.33 -3.93 7.70
C ARG A 62 -9.70 -3.75 7.05
N ASP A 63 -10.12 -4.75 6.27
CA ASP A 63 -11.37 -4.77 5.50
C ASP A 63 -11.52 -3.65 4.45
N VAL A 64 -10.42 -2.95 4.10
CA VAL A 64 -10.42 -1.91 3.07
C VAL A 64 -10.13 -2.52 1.70
N LYS A 65 -11.02 -2.28 0.74
CA LYS A 65 -10.79 -2.59 -0.67
C LYS A 65 -10.21 -1.38 -1.38
N LEU A 66 -8.89 -1.37 -1.59
CA LEU A 66 -8.21 -0.30 -2.30
C LEU A 66 -8.53 -0.35 -3.81
N LEU A 67 -9.10 0.73 -4.34
CA LEU A 67 -9.32 0.91 -5.78
C LEU A 67 -8.17 1.71 -6.42
N PRO A 68 -7.91 1.56 -7.74
CA PRO A 68 -6.82 2.30 -8.39
C PRO A 68 -6.94 3.83 -8.34
N ASN A 69 -8.15 4.38 -8.22
CA ASN A 69 -8.37 5.81 -8.05
C ASN A 69 -8.24 6.30 -6.60
N GLN A 70 -8.03 5.38 -5.66
CA GLN A 70 -7.88 5.64 -4.21
C GLN A 70 -6.42 5.52 -3.76
N SER A 71 -5.47 5.63 -4.70
CA SER A 71 -4.03 5.53 -4.44
C SER A 71 -3.37 6.91 -4.40
N LYS A 72 -3.78 7.77 -3.46
CA LYS A 72 -3.16 9.09 -3.21
C LYS A 72 -2.98 9.35 -1.74
N GLN A 73 -2.06 10.25 -1.40
CA GLN A 73 -1.77 10.65 -0.03
C GLN A 73 -3.01 11.14 0.71
N ALA A 74 -3.87 11.92 0.06
CA ALA A 74 -5.11 12.41 0.67
C ALA A 74 -6.04 11.27 1.14
N TYR A 75 -6.11 10.19 0.36
CA TYR A 75 -6.92 9.03 0.73
C TYR A 75 -6.30 8.26 1.90
N LEU A 76 -4.97 8.10 1.91
CA LEU A 76 -4.25 7.51 3.04
C LEU A 76 -4.52 8.29 4.34
N LEU A 77 -4.43 9.62 4.29
CA LEU A 77 -4.71 10.50 5.44
C LEU A 77 -6.15 10.36 5.93
N LEU A 78 -7.12 10.33 5.02
CA LEU A 78 -8.53 10.13 5.35
C LEU A 78 -8.73 8.80 6.09
N ARG A 79 -8.23 7.70 5.53
CA ARG A 79 -8.40 6.35 6.10
C ARG A 79 -7.76 6.19 7.47
N LEU A 80 -6.56 6.73 7.63
CA LEU A 80 -5.89 6.69 8.93
C LEU A 80 -6.56 7.60 9.95
N GLY A 81 -7.05 8.75 9.53
CA GLY A 81 -7.86 9.65 10.35
C GLY A 81 -9.10 8.93 10.90
N GLU A 82 -9.94 8.40 10.01
CA GLU A 82 -11.14 7.62 10.36
C GLU A 82 -10.81 6.47 11.32
N ALA A 83 -9.79 5.67 11.03
CA ALA A 83 -9.40 4.57 11.89
C ALA A 83 -8.94 5.04 13.28
N CYS A 84 -8.20 6.14 13.34
CA CYS A 84 -7.72 6.69 14.60
C CYS A 84 -8.85 7.31 15.42
N ASP A 85 -9.82 7.95 14.78
CA ASP A 85 -10.91 8.66 15.45
C ASP A 85 -12.02 7.72 15.89
N GLU A 86 -12.40 6.74 15.05
CA GLU A 86 -13.51 5.84 15.33
C GLU A 86 -13.09 4.59 16.13
N ARG A 87 -11.90 4.05 15.82
CA ARG A 87 -11.42 2.77 16.38
C ARG A 87 -10.25 2.94 17.34
N SER A 88 -9.73 4.16 17.52
CA SER A 88 -8.57 4.42 18.38
C SER A 88 -7.35 3.53 18.07
N VAL A 89 -7.14 3.13 16.80
CA VAL A 89 -6.08 2.17 16.43
C VAL A 89 -4.67 2.63 16.83
N HIS A 90 -4.43 3.94 16.83
CA HIS A 90 -3.17 4.53 17.27
C HIS A 90 -2.90 4.29 18.76
N ILE A 91 -3.95 4.31 19.60
CA ILE A 91 -3.84 4.00 21.04
C ILE A 91 -3.52 2.51 21.23
N GLN A 92 -4.19 1.63 20.48
CA GLN A 92 -4.00 0.18 20.57
C GLN A 92 -2.55 -0.25 20.29
N HIS A 93 -1.86 0.46 19.40
CA HIS A 93 -0.47 0.17 19.04
C HIS A 93 0.55 1.09 19.70
N GLY A 94 0.14 2.07 20.50
CA GLY A 94 1.03 3.01 21.17
C GLY A 94 1.68 4.04 20.23
N ALA A 95 1.00 4.41 19.15
CA ALA A 95 1.44 5.45 18.21
C ALA A 95 0.84 6.82 18.54
N SER A 96 1.62 7.89 18.31
CA SER A 96 1.11 9.27 18.40
C SER A 96 0.40 9.64 17.10
N LYS A 97 -0.91 9.96 17.18
CA LYS A 97 -1.72 10.38 16.03
C LYS A 97 -1.11 11.59 15.30
N SER A 98 -0.67 12.60 16.06
CA SER A 98 -0.12 13.84 15.48
C SER A 98 1.22 13.61 14.77
N ASN A 99 2.12 12.82 15.37
CA ASN A 99 3.39 12.47 14.73
C ASN A 99 3.15 11.65 13.47
N LEU A 100 2.24 10.69 13.53
CA LEU A 100 1.86 9.86 12.41
C LEU A 100 1.32 10.71 11.25
N GLU A 101 0.41 11.65 11.55
CA GLU A 101 -0.13 12.58 10.55
C GLU A 101 0.97 13.43 9.89
N VAL A 102 1.91 13.97 10.67
CA VAL A 102 3.04 14.76 10.14
C VAL A 102 3.89 13.93 9.19
N LYS A 103 4.19 12.67 9.52
CA LYS A 103 4.97 11.77 8.65
C LYS A 103 4.20 11.44 7.38
N LEU A 104 2.91 11.12 7.49
CA LEU A 104 2.05 10.82 6.34
C LEU A 104 1.96 12.00 5.37
N ARG A 105 1.88 13.24 5.88
CA ARG A 105 1.87 14.48 5.08
C ARG A 105 3.18 14.75 4.32
N ARG A 106 4.29 14.10 4.69
CA ARG A 106 5.57 14.20 3.98
C ARG A 106 5.72 13.19 2.84
N LEU A 107 4.88 12.16 2.80
CA LEU A 107 4.93 11.14 1.76
C LEU A 107 4.53 11.72 0.40
N SER A 108 5.28 11.39 -0.64
CA SER A 108 4.78 11.55 -2.02
C SER A 108 3.58 10.62 -2.27
N ASP A 109 2.77 10.92 -3.29
CA ASP A 109 1.67 10.04 -3.72
C ASP A 109 2.17 8.62 -4.03
N LEU A 110 3.38 8.49 -4.57
CA LEU A 110 3.99 7.19 -4.85
C LEU A 110 4.28 6.40 -3.55
N GLN A 111 4.88 7.06 -2.56
CA GLN A 111 5.17 6.45 -1.26
C GLN A 111 3.88 6.09 -0.51
N ALA A 112 2.89 6.99 -0.51
CA ALA A 112 1.59 6.75 0.11
C ALA A 112 0.89 5.56 -0.56
N THR A 113 0.94 5.48 -1.89
CA THR A 113 0.38 4.35 -2.66
C THR A 113 1.05 3.05 -2.30
N ALA A 114 2.39 3.01 -2.28
CA ALA A 114 3.12 1.81 -1.89
C ALA A 114 2.71 1.37 -0.48
N LEU A 115 2.66 2.30 0.48
CA LEU A 115 2.30 2.00 1.87
C LEU A 115 0.86 1.44 1.99
N MET A 116 -0.10 1.98 1.25
CA MET A 116 -1.48 1.45 1.22
C MET A 116 -1.56 0.06 0.61
N ILE A 117 -0.83 -0.18 -0.49
CA ILE A 117 -0.77 -1.50 -1.14
C ILE A 117 -0.15 -2.52 -0.18
N TRP A 118 0.96 -2.18 0.46
CA TRP A 118 1.60 -3.01 1.49
C TRP A 118 0.65 -3.32 2.64
N ALA A 119 -0.04 -2.32 3.18
CA ALA A 119 -0.98 -2.52 4.29
C ALA A 119 -2.17 -3.41 3.90
N THR A 120 -2.71 -3.21 2.68
CA THR A 120 -3.80 -4.03 2.15
C THR A 120 -3.36 -5.46 1.85
N ALA A 121 -2.11 -5.66 1.42
CA ALA A 121 -1.57 -6.98 1.10
C ALA A 121 -1.52 -7.89 2.32
N TYR A 122 -1.26 -7.36 3.52
CA TYR A 122 -1.31 -8.12 4.78
C TYR A 122 -2.68 -8.79 4.98
N TRP A 123 -3.78 -8.06 4.78
CA TRP A 123 -5.13 -8.56 5.03
C TRP A 123 -5.72 -9.42 3.90
N THR A 124 -5.18 -9.29 2.68
CA THR A 124 -5.75 -9.95 1.48
C THR A 124 -4.94 -11.16 1.01
N SER A 125 -3.65 -11.24 1.37
CA SER A 125 -2.79 -12.35 0.97
C SER A 125 -3.02 -13.58 1.83
N LYS A 126 -3.17 -14.74 1.19
CA LYS A 126 -3.22 -16.03 1.90
C LYS A 126 -1.91 -16.35 2.63
N ASN A 127 -0.79 -15.80 2.17
CA ASN A 127 0.53 -16.09 2.74
C ASN A 127 0.76 -15.42 4.10
N TRP A 128 0.01 -14.35 4.40
CA TRP A 128 0.10 -13.63 5.67
C TRP A 128 -0.96 -14.06 6.67
N ASN A 129 -1.81 -15.02 6.31
CA ASN A 129 -2.81 -15.56 7.21
C ASN A 129 -2.14 -16.27 8.40
N GLY A 130 -2.44 -15.83 9.62
CA GLY A 130 -1.83 -16.34 10.84
C GLY A 130 -0.47 -15.73 11.20
N VAL A 131 0.08 -14.83 10.37
CA VAL A 131 1.31 -14.08 10.70
C VAL A 131 0.93 -12.87 11.54
N SER A 132 1.61 -12.68 12.67
CA SER A 132 1.37 -11.53 13.55
C SER A 132 1.76 -10.21 12.85
N LEU A 133 1.15 -9.10 13.24
CA LEU A 133 1.49 -7.78 12.71
C LEU A 133 2.99 -7.45 12.92
N ASP A 134 3.55 -7.79 14.08
CA ASP A 134 4.96 -7.55 14.40
C ASP A 134 5.89 -8.34 13.48
N GLU A 135 5.57 -9.61 13.25
CA GLU A 135 6.34 -10.48 12.37
C GLU A 135 6.22 -10.03 10.91
N TYR A 136 5.05 -9.60 10.48
CA TYR A 136 4.86 -9.06 9.13
C TYR A 136 5.69 -7.79 8.90
N VAL A 137 5.68 -6.83 9.84
CA VAL A 137 6.52 -5.63 9.76
C VAL A 137 7.99 -6.03 9.69
N LYS A 138 8.44 -6.96 10.53
CA LYS A 138 9.83 -7.44 10.53
C LYS A 138 10.24 -8.09 9.20
N LEU A 139 9.38 -8.92 8.61
CA LEU A 139 9.69 -9.67 7.38
C LEU A 139 9.60 -8.81 6.12
N SER A 140 8.75 -7.77 6.12
CA SER A 140 8.46 -6.97 4.92
C SER A 140 9.16 -5.60 4.90
N CYS A 141 9.62 -5.12 6.05
CA CYS A 141 10.33 -3.84 6.20
C CYS A 141 11.78 -3.99 6.67
N GLY A 142 12.24 -5.24 6.90
CA GLY A 142 13.62 -5.57 7.30
C GLY A 142 14.61 -5.63 6.14
#